data_AF-A0A2T4BFU8-F1
#
_entry.id   AF-A0A2T4BFU8-F1
#
_cell.length_a   1.000
_cell.length_b   1.000
_cell.length_c   1.000
_cell.angle_alpha   90.00
_cell.angle_beta   90.00
_cell.angle_gamma   90.00
#
_symmetry.space_group_name_H-M   'P 1'
#
loop_
_entity.id
_entity.type
_entity.pdbx_description
1 polymer ?
#
loop_
_entity_poly.entity_id
_entity_poly.type
_entity_poly.pdbx_seq_one_letter_code
_entity_poly.pdbx_strand_id
1 'polypeptide(L)'
;MQHLRHSAHSAHCRGITRLIREKGPDAFRDGMPHQLFTSFRVYMLLEAIQNRTETFLDEPSWKTAPFASEPKSLMQSLLDQISGLPSLLQRLDTISDDANLRDHNDGIVALYNDFDDQLLRLEDWEDNLKTSAQSRLLWWPVALSSDTGTQFPISYEFTNVLVANTISHYWGFLLVVQISVETLQAISERHGIVDDCRILKQRVAALADRKWTLANDICQSVRYHLRPEMKLYGPAATLFPLNVALQVYRRGNKTKETLWCEETISRLGSMGIRLAFHVPPIGEEKSPGGLSV
;
A
#
# COMPACT_ATOMS: atom_id res chain seq x y z
N MET A 1 -21.54 -21.91 -1.96
CA MET A 1 -21.64 -20.78 -1.00
C MET A 1 -20.38 -20.73 -0.15
N GLN A 2 -19.29 -20.13 -0.66
CA GLN A 2 -18.19 -19.70 0.20
C GLN A 2 -18.55 -18.30 0.69
N HIS A 3 -19.09 -18.22 1.89
CA HIS A 3 -19.20 -16.95 2.59
C HIS A 3 -17.81 -16.33 2.69
N LEU A 4 -17.68 -15.07 2.28
CA LEU A 4 -16.66 -14.15 2.76
C LEU A 4 -16.56 -14.34 4.27
N ARG A 5 -15.53 -15.06 4.74
CA ARG A 5 -15.21 -15.11 6.16
C ARG A 5 -14.73 -13.71 6.52
N HIS A 6 -15.65 -12.85 6.95
CA HIS A 6 -15.30 -11.62 7.64
C HIS A 6 -14.51 -12.04 8.88
N SER A 7 -13.19 -11.84 8.86
CA SER A 7 -12.36 -12.08 10.03
C SER A 7 -12.86 -11.18 11.17
N ALA A 8 -12.73 -11.64 12.42
CA ALA A 8 -13.08 -10.83 13.60
C ALA A 8 -12.37 -9.46 13.56
N HIS A 9 -11.15 -9.42 12.99
CA HIS A 9 -10.41 -8.20 12.72
C HIS A 9 -11.13 -7.26 11.74
N SER A 10 -11.58 -7.74 10.58
CA SER A 10 -12.29 -6.89 9.61
C SER A 10 -13.64 -6.40 10.15
N ALA A 11 -14.34 -7.21 10.95
CA ALA A 11 -15.54 -6.73 11.65
C ALA A 11 -15.21 -5.64 12.68
N HIS A 12 -14.09 -5.78 13.39
CA HIS A 12 -13.60 -4.79 14.35
C HIS A 12 -13.18 -3.48 13.67
N CYS A 13 -12.38 -3.54 12.60
CA CYS A 13 -11.97 -2.36 11.82
C CYS A 13 -13.19 -1.62 11.28
N ARG A 14 -14.16 -2.30 10.66
CA ARG A 14 -15.43 -1.67 10.23
C ARG A 14 -16.18 -0.99 11.37
N GLY A 15 -16.24 -1.63 12.55
CA GLY A 15 -16.89 -1.06 13.73
C GLY A 15 -16.22 0.24 14.17
N ILE A 16 -14.90 0.26 14.27
CA ILE A 16 -14.12 1.45 14.62
C ILE A 16 -14.27 2.53 13.55
N THR A 17 -14.15 2.17 12.27
CA THR A 17 -14.33 3.09 11.14
C THR A 17 -15.67 3.80 11.21
N ARG A 18 -16.76 3.07 11.45
CA ARG A 18 -18.09 3.65 11.58
C ARG A 18 -18.19 4.57 12.79
N LEU A 19 -17.70 4.14 13.95
CA LEU A 19 -17.72 4.94 15.18
C LEU A 19 -16.97 6.26 15.00
N ILE A 20 -15.78 6.21 14.39
CA ILE A 20 -14.96 7.40 14.12
C ILE A 20 -15.72 8.34 13.18
N ARG A 21 -16.22 7.82 12.04
CA ARG A 21 -16.97 8.62 11.07
C ARG A 21 -18.18 9.32 11.72
N GLU A 22 -18.97 8.62 12.53
CA GLU A 22 -20.16 9.17 13.20
C GLU A 22 -19.84 10.27 14.22
N LYS A 23 -18.67 10.23 14.87
CA LYS A 23 -18.24 11.27 15.82
C LYS A 23 -17.80 12.57 15.14
N GLY A 24 -17.41 12.50 13.87
CA GLY A 24 -16.91 13.64 13.12
C GLY A 24 -15.46 14.01 13.48
N PRO A 25 -14.77 14.77 12.61
CA PRO A 25 -13.33 15.02 12.72
C PRO A 25 -12.95 15.89 13.92
N ASP A 26 -13.82 16.81 14.35
CA ASP A 26 -13.57 17.69 15.51
C ASP A 26 -13.48 16.94 16.85
N ALA A 27 -14.07 15.75 16.93
CA ALA A 27 -13.99 14.93 18.15
C ALA A 27 -12.59 14.33 18.39
N PHE A 28 -11.68 14.44 17.43
CA PHE A 28 -10.35 13.78 17.43
C PHE A 28 -9.18 14.78 17.39
N ARG A 29 -9.41 16.02 17.84
CA ARG A 29 -8.42 17.12 17.76
C ARG A 29 -7.25 16.98 18.73
N ASP A 30 -7.48 16.39 19.90
CA ASP A 30 -6.48 16.24 20.95
C ASP A 30 -6.75 15.03 21.86
N GLY A 31 -5.79 14.73 22.73
CA GLY A 31 -5.95 13.80 23.85
C GLY A 31 -6.16 12.34 23.43
N MET A 32 -6.89 11.59 24.26
CA MET A 32 -7.16 10.17 24.00
C MET A 32 -7.89 9.93 22.67
N PRO A 33 -8.93 10.70 22.28
CA PRO A 33 -9.54 10.54 20.97
C PRO A 33 -8.53 10.71 19.83
N HIS A 34 -7.69 11.74 19.86
CA HIS A 34 -6.65 11.94 18.83
C HIS A 34 -5.72 10.74 18.71
N GLN A 35 -5.23 10.21 19.85
CA GLN A 35 -4.38 9.03 19.88
C GLN A 35 -5.09 7.80 19.28
N LEU A 36 -6.38 7.62 19.58
CA LEU A 36 -7.18 6.55 19.01
C LEU A 36 -7.30 6.69 17.49
N PHE A 37 -7.67 7.87 17.01
CA PHE A 37 -7.80 8.15 15.58
C PHE A 37 -6.49 7.88 14.83
N THR A 38 -5.39 8.47 15.29
CA THR A 38 -4.07 8.33 14.63
C THR A 38 -3.56 6.89 14.65
N SER A 39 -3.80 6.13 15.72
CA SER A 39 -3.41 4.72 15.82
C SER A 39 -4.20 3.83 14.86
N PHE A 40 -5.50 4.10 14.67
CA PHE A 40 -6.35 3.29 13.81
C PHE A 40 -6.36 3.73 12.35
N ARG A 41 -5.93 4.96 12.04
CA ARG A 41 -6.02 5.55 10.70
C ARG A 41 -5.37 4.70 9.61
N VAL A 42 -4.17 4.16 9.87
CA VAL A 42 -3.49 3.27 8.92
C VAL A 42 -4.32 2.03 8.63
N TYR A 43 -4.88 1.38 9.64
CA TYR A 43 -5.67 0.16 9.46
C TYR A 43 -6.98 0.41 8.71
N MET A 44 -7.66 1.53 9.02
CA MET A 44 -8.87 1.93 8.29
C MET A 44 -8.56 2.19 6.81
N LEU A 45 -7.43 2.83 6.51
CA LEU A 45 -7.03 3.11 5.14
C LEU A 45 -6.59 1.84 4.40
N LEU A 46 -5.81 0.97 5.04
CA LEU A 46 -5.43 -0.32 4.46
C LEU A 46 -6.66 -1.20 4.18
N GLU A 47 -7.67 -1.20 5.05
CA GLU A 47 -8.94 -1.90 4.78
C GLU A 47 -9.69 -1.28 3.59
N ALA A 48 -9.71 0.05 3.46
CA ALA A 48 -10.32 0.74 2.32
C ALA A 48 -9.60 0.41 0.99
N ILE A 49 -8.25 0.38 1.00
CA ILE A 49 -7.43 -0.05 -0.15
C ILE A 49 -7.75 -1.50 -0.51
N GLN A 50 -7.80 -2.39 0.49
CA GLN A 50 -8.05 -3.82 0.29
C GLN A 50 -9.44 -4.07 -0.31
N ASN A 51 -10.46 -3.36 0.19
CA ASN A 51 -11.83 -3.48 -0.29
C ASN A 51 -12.10 -2.61 -1.53
N ARG A 52 -11.13 -1.81 -1.98
CA ARG A 52 -11.24 -0.88 -3.10
C ARG A 52 -12.49 -0.02 -3.00
N THR A 53 -12.67 0.56 -1.82
CA THR A 53 -13.82 1.37 -1.48
C THR A 53 -13.34 2.72 -1.01
N GLU A 54 -13.91 3.79 -1.57
CA GLU A 54 -13.66 5.15 -1.11
C GLU A 54 -13.80 5.32 0.41
N THR A 55 -13.07 6.29 0.97
CA THR A 55 -13.00 6.50 2.42
C THR A 55 -13.17 7.97 2.77
N PHE A 56 -13.85 8.23 3.89
CA PHE A 56 -13.98 9.57 4.45
C PHE A 56 -12.63 10.17 4.88
N LEU A 57 -11.61 9.33 5.06
CA LEU A 57 -10.27 9.76 5.41
C LEU A 57 -9.62 10.66 4.35
N ASP A 58 -10.15 10.66 3.12
CA ASP A 58 -9.69 11.54 2.05
C ASP A 58 -10.32 12.94 2.08
N GLU A 59 -11.39 13.13 2.84
CA GLU A 59 -12.03 14.43 2.96
C GLU A 59 -11.09 15.46 3.63
N PRO A 60 -11.05 16.72 3.16
CA PRO A 60 -10.14 17.74 3.71
C PRO A 60 -10.28 17.95 5.22
N SER A 61 -11.51 17.84 5.75
CA SER A 61 -11.80 17.97 7.18
C SER A 61 -11.07 16.92 8.02
N TRP A 62 -10.99 15.67 7.54
CA TRP A 62 -10.32 14.56 8.21
C TRP A 62 -8.79 14.59 8.11
N LYS A 63 -8.25 15.37 7.16
CA LYS A 63 -6.80 15.64 7.06
C LYS A 63 -6.36 16.85 7.89
N THR A 64 -7.28 17.72 8.31
CA THR A 64 -6.96 19.01 8.93
C THR A 64 -7.41 19.07 10.39
N ALA A 65 -8.70 18.90 10.66
CA ALA A 65 -9.25 19.10 12.00
C ALA A 65 -8.61 18.19 13.06
N PRO A 66 -8.45 16.86 12.85
CA PRO A 66 -7.80 16.01 13.86
C PRO A 66 -6.36 16.42 14.21
N PHE A 67 -5.68 17.15 13.33
CA PHE A 67 -4.29 17.59 13.49
C PHE A 67 -4.17 19.09 13.79
N ALA A 68 -5.26 19.73 14.23
CA ALA A 68 -5.26 21.16 14.53
C ALA A 68 -4.43 21.50 15.78
N SER A 69 -4.35 20.59 16.75
CA SER A 69 -3.65 20.80 18.03
C SER A 69 -2.32 20.03 18.13
N GLU A 70 -2.19 18.93 17.39
CA GLU A 70 -1.02 18.03 17.42
C GLU A 70 -0.42 17.87 16.00
N PRO A 71 0.91 18.01 15.84
CA PRO A 71 1.54 17.90 14.53
C PRO A 71 1.49 16.47 14.00
N LYS A 72 1.36 16.34 12.68
CA LYS A 72 1.39 15.04 12.00
C LYS A 72 2.75 14.36 12.16
N SER A 73 2.73 13.09 12.56
CA SER A 73 3.91 12.24 12.41
C SER A 73 4.18 11.93 10.94
N LEU A 74 5.36 11.37 10.65
CA LEU A 74 5.73 10.94 9.31
C LEU A 74 4.69 9.99 8.68
N MET A 75 4.20 9.03 9.46
CA MET A 75 3.15 8.12 8.99
C MET A 75 1.86 8.89 8.68
N GLN A 76 1.44 9.82 9.54
CA GLN A 76 0.20 10.55 9.32
C GLN A 76 0.26 11.45 8.08
N SER A 77 1.42 12.04 7.78
CA SER A 77 1.60 12.82 6.55
C SER A 77 1.61 11.94 5.29
N LEU A 78 2.17 10.73 5.35
CA LEU A 78 2.06 9.74 4.26
C LEU A 78 0.61 9.32 4.02
N LEU A 79 -0.15 9.04 5.09
CA LEU A 79 -1.55 8.62 5.00
C LEU A 79 -2.44 9.71 4.35
N ASP A 80 -2.12 10.99 4.54
CA ASP A 80 -2.82 12.08 3.84
C ASP A 80 -2.61 12.04 2.32
N GLN A 81 -1.43 11.61 1.86
CA GLN A 81 -1.11 11.54 0.44
C GLN A 81 -1.85 10.40 -0.25
N ILE A 82 -2.05 9.28 0.46
CA ILE A 82 -2.59 8.04 -0.10
C ILE A 82 -4.06 7.81 0.20
N SER A 83 -4.71 8.69 0.97
CA SER A 83 -6.12 8.53 1.36
C SER A 83 -7.10 8.49 0.19
N GLY A 84 -6.75 9.08 -0.96
CA GLY A 84 -7.56 9.06 -2.19
C GLY A 84 -7.38 7.80 -3.04
N LEU A 85 -6.31 7.03 -2.81
CA LEU A 85 -6.02 5.80 -3.56
C LEU A 85 -7.18 4.79 -3.60
N PRO A 86 -7.94 4.52 -2.51
CA PRO A 86 -9.06 3.59 -2.56
C PRO A 86 -10.11 3.93 -3.63
N SER A 87 -10.40 5.23 -3.85
CA SER A 87 -11.35 5.67 -4.89
C SER A 87 -10.82 5.41 -6.31
N LEU A 88 -9.51 5.60 -6.53
CA LEU A 88 -8.87 5.28 -7.81
C LEU A 88 -8.92 3.78 -8.11
N LEU A 89 -8.67 2.93 -7.10
CA LEU A 89 -8.78 1.49 -7.23
C LEU A 89 -10.23 1.05 -7.51
N GLN A 90 -11.22 1.69 -6.89
CA GLN A 90 -12.64 1.43 -7.15
C GLN A 90 -13.03 1.74 -8.59
N ARG A 91 -12.52 2.86 -9.13
CA ARG A 91 -12.72 3.25 -10.53
C ARG A 91 -12.04 2.28 -11.50
N LEU A 92 -10.83 1.82 -11.18
CA LEU A 92 -10.14 0.79 -11.96
C LEU A 92 -10.95 -0.50 -12.03
N ASP A 93 -11.50 -0.97 -10.92
CA ASP A 93 -12.38 -2.16 -10.89
C ASP A 93 -13.64 -1.94 -11.76
N THR A 94 -14.25 -0.77 -11.67
CA THR A 94 -15.45 -0.43 -12.48
C THR A 94 -15.16 -0.51 -13.98
N ILE A 95 -14.01 0.01 -14.41
CA ILE A 95 -13.55 -0.07 -15.80
C ILE A 95 -13.20 -1.51 -16.19
N SER A 96 -12.63 -2.29 -15.26
CA SER A 96 -12.26 -3.69 -15.53
C SER A 96 -13.48 -4.58 -15.75
N ASP A 97 -14.58 -4.31 -15.05
CA ASP A 97 -15.82 -5.10 -15.08
C ASP A 97 -16.78 -4.70 -16.22
N ASP A 98 -16.56 -3.58 -16.90
CA ASP A 98 -17.44 -3.10 -17.97
C ASP A 98 -17.13 -3.76 -19.32
N ALA A 99 -18.15 -4.33 -19.97
CA ALA A 99 -18.04 -4.95 -21.29
C ALA A 99 -17.99 -3.94 -22.46
N ASN A 100 -18.42 -2.70 -22.25
CA ASN A 100 -18.53 -1.64 -23.25
C ASN A 100 -17.55 -0.48 -22.99
N LEU A 101 -16.27 -0.81 -22.89
CA LEU A 101 -15.19 0.13 -22.56
C LEU A 101 -14.97 1.26 -23.58
N ARG A 102 -15.51 1.14 -24.80
CA ARG A 102 -15.35 2.16 -25.85
C ARG A 102 -16.03 3.47 -25.52
N ASP A 103 -17.08 3.45 -24.69
CA ASP A 103 -17.80 4.65 -24.24
C ASP A 103 -17.09 5.33 -23.06
N HIS A 104 -16.02 4.72 -22.52
CA HIS A 104 -15.30 5.14 -21.32
C HIS A 104 -13.92 5.74 -21.59
N ASN A 105 -13.59 6.08 -22.85
CA ASN A 105 -12.25 6.58 -23.21
C ASN A 105 -11.83 7.79 -22.34
N ASP A 106 -12.71 8.79 -22.20
CA ASP A 106 -12.45 9.97 -21.37
C ASP A 106 -12.25 9.60 -19.89
N GLY A 107 -12.97 8.59 -19.39
CA GLY A 107 -12.85 8.09 -18.02
C GLY A 107 -11.54 7.34 -17.77
N ILE A 108 -11.04 6.61 -18.77
CA ILE A 108 -9.75 5.91 -18.74
C ILE A 108 -8.61 6.93 -18.73
N VAL A 109 -8.66 7.92 -19.63
CA VAL A 109 -7.68 9.03 -19.67
C VAL A 109 -7.66 9.79 -18.35
N ALA A 110 -8.83 10.12 -17.80
CA ALA A 110 -8.92 10.78 -16.49
C ALA A 110 -8.30 9.92 -15.38
N LEU A 111 -8.60 8.61 -15.35
CA LEU A 111 -8.04 7.71 -14.34
C LEU A 111 -6.52 7.57 -14.44
N TYR A 112 -5.98 7.57 -15.65
CA TYR A 112 -4.55 7.61 -15.89
C TYR A 112 -3.89 8.86 -15.30
N ASN A 113 -4.46 10.04 -15.56
CA ASN A 113 -3.97 11.29 -14.98
C ASN A 113 -4.06 11.28 -13.45
N ASP A 114 -5.14 10.76 -12.88
CA ASP A 114 -5.32 10.69 -11.43
C ASP A 114 -4.30 9.74 -10.75
N PHE A 115 -3.93 8.63 -11.40
CA PHE A 115 -2.85 7.77 -10.93
C PHE A 115 -1.47 8.42 -11.06
N ASP A 116 -1.25 9.19 -12.13
CA ASP A 116 -0.01 9.96 -12.31
C ASP A 116 0.16 11.02 -11.21
N ASP A 117 -0.91 11.78 -10.93
CA ASP A 117 -0.96 12.73 -9.83
C ASP A 117 -0.74 12.05 -8.47
N GLN A 118 -1.32 10.87 -8.27
CA GLN A 118 -1.12 10.09 -7.05
C GLN A 118 0.33 9.63 -6.86
N LEU A 119 1.01 9.26 -7.96
CA LEU A 119 2.42 8.90 -7.94
C LEU A 119 3.29 10.13 -7.65
N LEU A 120 3.04 11.24 -8.33
CA LEU A 120 3.74 12.51 -8.12
C LEU A 120 3.64 12.98 -6.66
N ARG A 121 2.45 12.92 -6.06
CA ARG A 121 2.26 13.26 -4.64
C ARG A 121 3.14 12.42 -3.71
N LEU A 122 3.34 11.14 -4.01
CA LEU A 122 4.21 10.25 -3.23
C LEU A 122 5.69 10.58 -3.44
N GLU A 123 6.11 10.83 -4.68
CA GLU A 123 7.49 11.23 -5.00
C GLU A 123 7.85 12.58 -4.37
N ASP A 124 6.98 13.58 -4.52
CA ASP A 124 7.12 14.89 -3.88
C ASP A 124 7.16 14.77 -2.36
N TRP A 125 6.37 13.89 -1.77
CA TRP A 125 6.42 13.62 -0.33
C TRP A 125 7.80 13.09 0.08
N GLU A 126 8.37 12.13 -0.65
CA GLU A 126 9.72 11.62 -0.37
C GLU A 126 10.80 12.69 -0.57
N ASP A 127 10.69 13.51 -1.61
CA ASP A 127 11.65 14.58 -1.88
C ASP A 127 11.60 15.68 -0.81
N ASN A 128 10.40 15.99 -0.29
CA ASN A 128 10.23 16.88 0.86
C ASN A 128 10.85 16.31 2.13
N LEU A 129 10.82 14.98 2.31
CA LEU A 129 11.56 14.33 3.40
C LEU A 129 13.06 14.41 3.21
N LYS A 130 13.56 14.27 1.99
CA LYS A 130 14.99 14.34 1.64
C LYS A 130 15.57 15.75 1.76
N THR A 131 14.76 16.77 1.58
CA THR A 131 15.18 18.18 1.65
C THR A 131 15.06 18.77 3.05
N SER A 132 14.22 18.20 3.92
CA SER A 132 14.14 18.57 5.34
C SER A 132 15.49 18.38 6.05
N ALA A 133 15.84 19.30 6.95
CA ALA A 133 17.17 19.37 7.61
C ALA A 133 17.60 18.12 8.42
N GLN A 134 16.72 17.12 8.56
CA GLN A 134 16.93 15.85 9.28
C GLN A 134 17.02 14.62 8.36
N SER A 135 17.04 14.81 7.04
CA SER A 135 16.78 13.77 6.04
C SER A 135 17.83 12.67 5.89
N ARG A 136 19.11 12.97 6.13
CA ARG A 136 20.21 12.05 5.77
C ARG A 136 20.39 10.84 6.70
N LEU A 137 19.55 10.70 7.73
CA LEU A 137 19.75 9.69 8.77
C LEU A 137 18.51 8.82 9.06
N LEU A 138 17.46 8.90 8.24
CA LEU A 138 16.22 8.17 8.50
C LEU A 138 16.36 6.66 8.25
N TRP A 139 17.01 6.27 7.15
CA TRP A 139 17.33 4.88 6.84
C TRP A 139 18.62 4.76 6.01
N TRP A 140 19.33 3.63 6.13
CA TRP A 140 20.54 3.37 5.36
C TRP A 140 20.74 1.86 5.12
N PRO A 141 21.35 1.45 3.99
CA PRO A 141 21.61 0.05 3.71
C PRO A 141 22.84 -0.45 4.49
N VAL A 142 22.78 -1.70 4.97
CA VAL A 142 23.90 -2.42 5.59
C VAL A 142 24.08 -3.74 4.86
N ALA A 143 25.29 -4.02 4.39
CA ALA A 143 25.62 -5.29 3.74
C ALA A 143 25.60 -6.43 4.75
N LEU A 144 24.94 -7.54 4.40
CA LEU A 144 24.97 -8.78 5.15
C LEU A 144 26.20 -9.60 4.74
N SER A 145 26.74 -10.40 5.66
CA SER A 145 27.86 -11.28 5.35
C SER A 145 27.48 -12.34 4.31
N SER A 146 28.38 -12.58 3.35
CA SER A 146 28.19 -13.51 2.23
C SER A 146 27.89 -14.95 2.65
N ASP A 147 28.24 -15.33 3.88
CA ASP A 147 28.07 -16.69 4.41
C ASP A 147 26.61 -17.03 4.75
N THR A 148 25.70 -16.05 4.67
CA THR A 148 24.32 -16.20 5.14
C THR A 148 23.38 -16.87 4.14
N GLY A 149 23.79 -17.09 2.89
CA GLY A 149 22.93 -17.67 1.84
C GLY A 149 21.65 -16.87 1.60
N THR A 150 21.65 -15.58 1.95
CA THR A 150 20.44 -14.74 1.96
C THR A 150 20.03 -14.36 0.53
N GLN A 151 18.72 -14.46 0.25
CA GLN A 151 18.15 -14.00 -1.02
C GLN A 151 18.36 -12.49 -1.23
N PHE A 152 18.42 -11.74 -0.13
CA PHE A 152 18.62 -10.30 -0.11
C PHE A 152 19.91 -9.97 0.66
N PRO A 153 21.00 -9.55 -0.02
CA PRO A 153 22.31 -9.35 0.61
C PRO A 153 22.42 -8.03 1.38
N ILE A 154 21.38 -7.19 1.37
CA ILE A 154 21.30 -5.92 2.07
C ILE A 154 20.22 -6.03 3.14
N SER A 155 20.45 -5.41 4.29
CA SER A 155 19.44 -5.14 5.30
C SER A 155 19.38 -3.64 5.53
N TYR A 156 18.19 -3.07 5.53
CA TYR A 156 18.04 -1.67 5.92
C TYR A 156 18.09 -1.50 7.44
N GLU A 157 18.78 -0.46 7.88
CA GLU A 157 18.68 0.10 9.22
C GLU A 157 17.82 1.36 9.18
N PHE A 158 17.17 1.64 10.31
CA PHE A 158 16.31 2.80 10.47
C PHE A 158 16.58 3.46 11.82
N THR A 159 16.37 4.77 11.90
CA THR A 159 16.51 5.51 13.17
C THR A 159 15.62 4.94 14.27
N ASN A 160 14.41 4.46 13.90
CA ASN A 160 13.48 3.79 14.79
C ASN A 160 12.43 3.01 13.98
N VAL A 161 11.63 2.21 14.70
CA VAL A 161 10.57 1.38 14.11
C VAL A 161 9.44 2.17 13.43
N LEU A 162 9.19 3.42 13.84
CA LEU A 162 8.15 4.25 13.20
C LEU A 162 8.59 4.69 11.80
N VAL A 163 9.87 5.03 11.65
CA VAL A 163 10.46 5.33 10.33
C VAL A 163 10.46 4.08 9.47
N ALA A 164 10.92 2.94 10.01
CA ALA A 164 10.89 1.65 9.30
C ALA A 164 9.49 1.33 8.76
N ASN A 165 8.49 1.43 9.64
CA ASN A 165 7.10 1.20 9.27
C ASN A 165 6.63 2.15 8.16
N THR A 166 6.93 3.44 8.29
CA THR A 166 6.46 4.46 7.35
C THR A 166 7.10 4.29 5.96
N ILE A 167 8.40 4.05 5.91
CA ILE A 167 9.13 3.88 4.64
C ILE A 167 8.74 2.57 3.95
N SER A 168 8.56 1.47 4.70
CA SER A 168 8.05 0.21 4.11
C SER A 168 6.63 0.36 3.55
N HIS A 169 5.75 1.12 4.21
CA HIS A 169 4.42 1.43 3.68
C HIS A 169 4.48 2.34 2.45
N TYR A 170 5.36 3.35 2.45
CA TYR A 170 5.59 4.21 1.29
C TYR A 170 5.95 3.40 0.05
N TRP A 171 6.94 2.51 0.15
CA TRP A 171 7.30 1.61 -0.96
C TRP A 171 6.15 0.70 -1.36
N GLY A 172 5.40 0.17 -0.40
CA GLY A 172 4.20 -0.64 -0.66
C GLY A 172 3.13 0.13 -1.44
N PHE A 173 2.86 1.39 -1.09
CA PHE A 173 1.89 2.23 -1.77
C PHE A 173 2.33 2.60 -3.19
N LEU A 174 3.62 2.91 -3.39
CA LEU A 174 4.17 3.11 -4.74
C LEU A 174 3.94 1.88 -5.62
N LEU A 175 4.19 0.67 -5.09
CA LEU A 175 3.94 -0.56 -5.81
C LEU A 175 2.46 -0.78 -6.13
N VAL A 176 1.54 -0.46 -5.20
CA VAL A 176 0.09 -0.54 -5.47
C VAL A 176 -0.30 0.37 -6.63
N VAL A 177 0.18 1.62 -6.65
CA VAL A 177 -0.07 2.55 -7.75
C VAL A 177 0.50 2.01 -9.06
N GLN A 178 1.74 1.52 -9.06
CA GLN A 178 2.38 0.94 -10.25
C GLN A 178 1.61 -0.27 -10.82
N ILE A 179 1.23 -1.22 -9.96
CA ILE A 179 0.43 -2.39 -10.37
C ILE A 179 -0.90 -1.95 -10.97
N SER A 180 -1.53 -0.92 -10.41
CA SER A 180 -2.82 -0.39 -10.87
C SER A 180 -2.71 0.24 -12.26
N VAL A 181 -1.63 0.99 -12.51
CA VAL A 181 -1.36 1.59 -13.82
C VAL A 181 -1.02 0.52 -14.86
N GLU A 182 -0.20 -0.47 -14.53
CA GLU A 182 0.08 -1.62 -15.42
C GLU A 182 -1.19 -2.38 -15.79
N THR A 183 -2.11 -2.51 -14.83
CA THR A 183 -3.42 -3.14 -15.06
C THR A 183 -4.28 -2.30 -16.01
N LEU A 184 -4.37 -1.00 -15.78
CA LEU A 184 -5.10 -0.08 -16.65
C LEU A 184 -4.54 -0.07 -18.09
N GLN A 185 -3.21 -0.18 -18.22
CA GLN A 185 -2.52 -0.35 -19.50
C GLN A 185 -2.92 -1.63 -20.21
N ALA A 186 -2.88 -2.77 -19.52
CA ALA A 186 -3.29 -4.05 -20.11
C ALA A 186 -4.76 -4.02 -20.57
N ILE A 187 -5.65 -3.38 -19.81
CA ILE A 187 -7.07 -3.21 -20.20
C ILE A 187 -7.20 -2.33 -21.45
N SER A 188 -6.49 -1.19 -21.49
CA SER A 188 -6.52 -0.26 -22.62
C SER A 188 -6.03 -0.91 -23.91
N GLU A 189 -4.91 -1.66 -23.82
CA GLU A 189 -4.32 -2.40 -24.94
C GLU A 189 -5.25 -3.50 -25.45
N ARG A 190 -5.87 -4.29 -24.57
CA ARG A 190 -6.82 -5.35 -24.92
C ARG A 190 -8.02 -4.83 -25.72
N HIS A 191 -8.46 -3.61 -25.45
CA HIS A 191 -9.65 -3.02 -26.07
C HIS A 191 -9.34 -2.12 -27.28
N GLY A 192 -8.06 -1.99 -27.65
CA GLY A 192 -7.63 -1.17 -28.79
C GLY A 192 -7.90 0.32 -28.58
N ILE A 193 -7.90 0.77 -27.33
CA ILE A 193 -8.11 2.17 -26.97
C ILE A 193 -6.80 2.91 -27.27
N VAL A 194 -6.81 3.66 -28.38
CA VAL A 194 -5.67 4.50 -28.78
C VAL A 194 -5.65 5.73 -27.88
N ASP A 195 -4.98 5.58 -26.75
CA ASP A 195 -4.77 6.67 -25.82
C ASP A 195 -3.51 7.48 -26.19
N ASP A 196 -3.69 8.79 -26.40
CA ASP A 196 -2.66 9.79 -26.69
C ASP A 196 -1.75 10.10 -25.48
N CYS A 197 -1.95 9.42 -24.34
CA CYS A 197 -1.12 9.52 -23.12
C CYS A 197 0.32 8.98 -23.28
N ARG A 198 1.08 9.49 -24.27
CA ARG A 198 2.49 9.15 -24.53
C ARG A 198 3.40 9.41 -23.33
N ILE A 199 3.12 10.47 -22.57
CA ILE A 199 3.88 10.87 -21.38
C ILE A 199 3.74 9.80 -20.28
N LEU A 200 2.52 9.32 -20.06
CA LEU A 200 2.27 8.30 -19.05
C LEU A 200 2.85 6.94 -19.45
N LYS A 201 2.72 6.54 -20.72
CA LYS A 201 3.37 5.32 -21.24
C LYS A 201 4.90 5.35 -21.05
N GLN A 202 5.53 6.51 -21.26
CA GLN A 202 6.96 6.70 -20.97
C GLN A 202 7.27 6.60 -19.47
N ARG A 203 6.43 7.19 -18.63
CA ARG A 203 6.61 7.14 -17.18
C ARG A 203 6.42 5.72 -16.64
N VAL A 204 5.41 4.98 -17.11
CA VAL A 204 5.19 3.57 -16.77
C VAL A 204 6.39 2.71 -17.17
N ALA A 205 6.94 2.92 -18.37
CA ALA A 205 8.16 2.24 -18.79
C ALA A 205 9.36 2.56 -17.87
N ALA A 206 9.52 3.82 -17.46
CA ALA A 206 10.56 4.22 -16.51
C ALA A 206 10.35 3.63 -15.10
N LEU A 207 9.11 3.37 -14.69
CA LEU A 207 8.76 2.76 -13.40
C LEU A 207 8.88 1.23 -13.41
N ALA A 208 8.82 0.59 -14.58
CA ALA A 208 8.86 -0.86 -14.72
C ALA A 208 10.14 -1.50 -14.16
N ASP A 209 11.27 -0.79 -14.21
CA ASP A 209 12.53 -1.23 -13.59
C ASP A 209 12.54 -0.92 -12.08
N ARG A 210 11.88 0.16 -11.66
CA ARG A 210 11.84 0.62 -10.26
C ARG A 210 11.02 -0.30 -9.37
N LYS A 211 10.01 -1.02 -9.89
CA LYS A 211 9.18 -1.93 -9.09
C LYS A 211 9.97 -3.07 -8.44
N TRP A 212 10.99 -3.59 -9.12
CA TRP A 212 11.85 -4.64 -8.56
C TRP A 212 12.70 -4.10 -7.42
N THR A 213 13.24 -2.90 -7.58
CA THR A 213 13.99 -2.21 -6.53
C THR A 213 13.10 -1.98 -5.30
N LEU A 214 11.90 -1.41 -5.48
CA LEU A 214 10.95 -1.19 -4.39
C LEU A 214 10.54 -2.49 -3.67
N ALA A 215 10.26 -3.55 -4.43
CA ALA A 215 9.94 -4.86 -3.86
C ALA A 215 11.13 -5.43 -3.05
N ASN A 216 12.35 -5.27 -3.58
CA ASN A 216 13.57 -5.65 -2.86
C ASN A 216 13.74 -4.81 -1.60
N ASP A 217 13.51 -3.49 -1.65
CA ASP A 217 13.65 -2.59 -0.51
C ASP A 217 12.72 -2.99 0.64
N ILE A 218 11.48 -3.35 0.31
CA ILE A 218 10.52 -3.93 1.27
C ILE A 218 11.09 -5.20 1.90
N CYS A 219 11.54 -6.18 1.11
CA CYS A 219 12.10 -7.43 1.61
C CYS A 219 13.34 -7.20 2.49
N GLN A 220 14.21 -6.28 2.11
CA GLN A 220 15.43 -5.89 2.84
C GLN A 220 15.12 -5.15 4.15
N SER A 221 13.94 -4.55 4.30
CA SER A 221 13.49 -3.94 5.55
C SER A 221 12.97 -4.94 6.58
N VAL A 222 12.62 -6.16 6.17
CA VAL A 222 11.97 -7.15 7.04
C VAL A 222 12.85 -7.53 8.22
N ARG A 223 14.16 -7.69 8.00
CA ARG A 223 15.10 -8.09 9.07
C ARG A 223 15.09 -7.11 10.25
N TYR A 224 15.00 -5.81 9.98
CA TYR A 224 14.91 -4.79 11.03
C TYR A 224 13.60 -4.94 11.83
N HIS A 225 12.48 -5.13 11.14
CA HIS A 225 11.16 -5.27 11.76
C HIS A 225 11.02 -6.53 12.62
N LEU A 226 11.78 -7.58 12.32
CA LEU A 226 11.76 -8.86 13.04
C LEU A 226 12.69 -8.90 14.27
N ARG A 227 13.38 -7.80 14.60
CA ARG A 227 14.23 -7.76 15.79
C ARG A 227 13.40 -7.91 17.07
N PRO A 228 13.91 -8.60 18.11
CA PRO A 228 13.17 -8.83 19.36
C PRO A 228 12.64 -7.54 20.01
N GLU A 229 13.37 -6.42 19.89
CA GLU A 229 13.01 -5.13 20.48
C GLU A 229 11.74 -4.54 19.85
N MET A 230 11.41 -4.91 18.61
CA MET A 230 10.24 -4.41 17.88
C MET A 230 8.94 -5.08 18.31
N LYS A 231 9.02 -6.15 19.13
CA LYS A 231 7.89 -6.91 19.68
C LYS A 231 6.90 -7.31 18.57
N LEU A 232 5.60 -7.28 18.84
CA LEU A 232 4.56 -7.60 17.85
C LEU A 232 4.31 -6.49 16.83
N TYR A 233 4.69 -5.24 17.15
CA TYR A 233 4.43 -4.09 16.29
C TYR A 233 5.24 -4.14 14.99
N GLY A 234 6.54 -4.46 15.08
CA GLY A 234 7.41 -4.55 13.90
C GLY A 234 6.95 -5.60 12.88
N PRO A 235 6.79 -6.88 13.28
CA PRO A 235 6.36 -7.93 12.36
C PRO A 235 4.94 -7.73 11.81
N ALA A 236 4.03 -7.10 12.55
CA ALA A 236 2.69 -6.76 12.05
C ALA A 236 2.73 -5.71 10.93
N ALA A 237 3.61 -4.73 11.04
CA ALA A 237 3.78 -3.65 10.07
C ALA A 237 4.30 -4.13 8.70
N THR A 238 4.98 -5.28 8.63
CA THR A 238 5.54 -5.77 7.36
C THR A 238 4.53 -6.50 6.49
N LEU A 239 3.39 -6.92 7.04
CA LEU A 239 2.43 -7.78 6.33
C LEU A 239 1.89 -7.12 5.06
N PHE A 240 1.42 -5.88 5.13
CA PHE A 240 0.91 -5.20 3.95
C PHE A 240 1.99 -5.02 2.88
N PRO A 241 3.15 -4.39 3.15
CA PRO A 241 4.20 -4.21 2.15
C PRO A 241 4.69 -5.53 1.55
N LEU A 242 4.89 -6.58 2.38
CA LEU A 242 5.34 -7.90 1.90
C LEU A 242 4.34 -8.55 0.95
N ASN A 243 3.03 -8.43 1.23
CA ASN A 243 2.00 -8.97 0.34
C ASN A 243 1.99 -8.25 -1.01
N VAL A 244 2.24 -6.93 -1.03
CA VAL A 244 2.35 -6.18 -2.29
C VAL A 244 3.61 -6.61 -3.05
N ALA A 245 4.77 -6.71 -2.38
CA ALA A 245 6.01 -7.19 -3.00
C ALA A 245 5.84 -8.60 -3.60
N LEU A 246 5.16 -9.51 -2.89
CA LEU A 246 4.83 -10.84 -3.38
C LEU A 246 4.02 -10.80 -4.69
N GLN A 247 3.03 -9.92 -4.80
CA GLN A 247 2.27 -9.77 -6.06
C GLN A 247 3.16 -9.31 -7.21
N VAL A 248 4.07 -8.36 -6.96
CA VAL A 248 5.03 -7.88 -7.97
C VAL A 248 5.92 -9.03 -8.45
N TYR A 249 6.49 -9.82 -7.54
CA TYR A 249 7.33 -10.97 -7.89
C TYR A 249 6.57 -12.06 -8.66
N ARG A 250 5.32 -12.34 -8.29
CA ARG A 250 4.48 -13.30 -9.02
C ARG A 250 4.23 -12.85 -10.46
N ARG A 251 3.87 -11.58 -10.67
CA ARG A 251 3.63 -11.02 -12.01
C ARG A 251 4.86 -11.05 -12.90
N GLY A 252 6.05 -10.88 -12.34
CA GLY A 252 7.31 -10.97 -13.09
C GLY A 252 7.98 -12.34 -13.07
N ASN A 253 7.29 -13.40 -12.61
CA ASN A 253 7.83 -14.76 -12.54
C ASN A 253 9.18 -14.85 -11.78
N LYS A 254 9.34 -14.07 -10.71
CA LYS A 254 10.53 -14.05 -9.85
C LYS A 254 10.43 -15.15 -8.79
N THR A 255 10.67 -16.39 -9.18
CA THR A 255 10.38 -17.58 -8.37
C THR A 255 11.09 -17.60 -7.02
N LYS A 256 12.37 -17.21 -6.95
CA LYS A 256 13.15 -17.24 -5.70
C LYS A 256 12.63 -16.24 -4.68
N GLU A 257 12.36 -15.02 -5.13
CA GLU A 257 11.82 -13.94 -4.32
C GLU A 257 10.38 -14.23 -3.89
N THR A 258 9.58 -14.84 -4.78
CA THR A 258 8.21 -15.30 -4.47
C THR A 258 8.21 -16.30 -3.33
N LEU A 259 9.04 -17.36 -3.41
CA LEU A 259 9.17 -18.37 -2.36
C LEU A 259 9.63 -17.76 -1.03
N TRP A 260 10.60 -16.84 -1.07
CA TRP A 260 11.07 -16.14 0.13
C TRP A 260 9.96 -15.32 0.81
N CYS A 261 9.16 -14.58 0.02
CA CYS A 261 8.04 -13.82 0.53
C CYS A 261 6.97 -14.73 1.15
N GLU A 262 6.63 -15.84 0.49
CA GLU A 262 5.65 -16.81 0.99
C GLU A 262 6.09 -17.46 2.30
N GLU A 263 7.35 -17.90 2.40
CA GLU A 263 7.92 -18.45 3.63
C GLU A 263 7.92 -17.42 4.76
N THR A 264 8.33 -16.18 4.46
CA THR A 264 8.37 -15.09 5.43
C THR A 264 6.97 -14.75 5.94
N ILE A 265 5.98 -14.63 5.06
CA ILE A 265 4.57 -14.37 5.42
C ILE A 265 4.00 -15.53 6.24
N SER A 266 4.31 -16.78 5.87
CA SER A 266 3.90 -17.97 6.64
C SER A 266 4.46 -17.96 8.07
N ARG A 267 5.75 -17.60 8.22
CA ARG A 267 6.39 -17.42 9.53
C ARG A 267 5.75 -16.30 10.35
N LEU A 268 5.39 -15.18 9.74
CA LEU A 268 4.66 -14.11 10.42
C LEU A 268 3.29 -14.60 10.93
N GLY A 269 2.59 -15.38 10.12
CA GLY A 269 1.29 -15.97 10.48
C GLY A 269 1.36 -16.94 11.67
N SER A 270 2.47 -17.68 11.83
CA SER A 270 2.67 -18.59 12.96
C SER A 270 2.95 -17.87 14.28
N MET A 271 3.41 -16.61 14.24
CA MET A 271 3.62 -15.76 15.43
C MET A 271 2.31 -15.22 16.05
N GLY A 272 1.15 -15.75 15.65
CA GLY A 272 -0.15 -15.26 16.10
C GLY A 272 -0.59 -13.96 15.42
N ILE A 273 0.25 -13.42 14.51
CA ILE A 273 -0.05 -12.25 13.70
C ILE A 273 -0.86 -12.72 12.48
N ARG A 274 -2.05 -13.24 12.76
CA ARG A 274 -3.07 -13.55 11.75
C ARG A 274 -3.85 -12.29 11.35
N LEU A 275 -3.16 -11.16 11.33
CA LEU A 275 -3.77 -9.88 10.96
C LEU A 275 -4.15 -9.95 9.49
N ALA A 276 -5.41 -9.63 9.24
CA ALA A 276 -6.07 -9.85 7.97
C ALA A 276 -5.61 -8.83 6.93
N PHE A 277 -4.47 -9.05 6.30
CA PHE A 277 -4.08 -8.25 5.13
C PHE A 277 -3.53 -9.17 4.04
N HIS A 278 -4.46 -9.73 3.27
CA HIS A 278 -4.19 -10.11 1.90
C HIS A 278 -4.72 -8.97 1.04
N VAL A 279 -3.83 -8.16 0.45
CA VAL A 279 -4.26 -7.26 -0.62
C VAL A 279 -4.73 -8.17 -1.76
N PRO A 280 -6.01 -8.17 -2.14
CA PRO A 280 -6.47 -9.00 -3.25
C PRO A 280 -5.70 -8.59 -4.52
N PRO A 281 -5.43 -9.53 -5.44
CA PRO A 281 -4.71 -9.22 -6.66
C PRO A 281 -5.38 -8.06 -7.40
N ILE A 282 -4.65 -6.98 -7.62
CA ILE A 282 -5.16 -5.77 -8.28
C ILE A 282 -5.39 -6.07 -9.76
N GLY A 283 -6.64 -6.11 -10.22
CA GLY A 283 -6.93 -6.36 -11.64
C GLY A 283 -6.88 -7.80 -12.12
N GLU A 284 -6.92 -8.81 -11.24
CA GLU A 284 -7.28 -10.16 -11.66
C GLU A 284 -8.80 -10.30 -11.62
N GLU A 285 -9.39 -10.88 -12.68
CA GLU A 285 -10.79 -11.31 -12.67
C GLU A 285 -11.03 -12.14 -11.41
N LYS A 286 -12.11 -11.85 -10.67
CA LYS A 286 -12.58 -12.76 -9.62
C LYS A 286 -12.88 -14.10 -10.30
N SER A 287 -11.97 -15.06 -10.19
CA SER A 287 -12.19 -16.40 -10.74
C SER A 287 -13.58 -16.91 -10.32
N PRO A 288 -14.46 -17.27 -11.26
CA PRO A 288 -15.75 -17.84 -10.92
C PRO A 288 -15.49 -19.21 -10.29
N GLY A 289 -15.66 -19.28 -8.96
CA GLY A 289 -15.71 -20.50 -8.15
C GLY A 289 -15.02 -21.73 -8.74
N GLY A 290 -13.70 -21.86 -8.55
CA GLY A 290 -13.00 -23.10 -8.81
C GLY A 290 -13.46 -24.20 -7.87
N LEU A 291 -14.23 -25.15 -8.40
CA LEU A 291 -14.54 -26.43 -7.78
C LEU A 291 -13.23 -27.16 -7.47
N SER A 292 -12.91 -27.36 -6.19
CA SER A 292 -11.96 -28.39 -5.77
C SER A 292 -12.74 -29.63 -5.33
N VAL A 293 -12.52 -30.72 -6.05
CA VAL A 293 -12.71 -32.09 -5.56
C VAL A 293 -11.82 -32.31 -4.34
#